data_AF-A0A6I2Y3R8-F1
#
_entry.id   AF-A0A6I2Y3R8-F1
#
_cell.length_a   1.000
_cell.length_b   1.000
_cell.length_c   1.000
_cell.angle_alpha   90.00
_cell.angle_beta   90.00
_cell.angle_gamma   90.00
#
_symmetry.space_group_name_H-M   'P 1'
#
loop_
_entity.id
_entity.type
_entity.pdbx_description
1 polymer ?
#
loop_
_entity_poly.entity_id
_entity_poly.type
_entity_poly.pdbx_seq_one_letter_code
_entity_poly.pdbx_strand_id
1 'polypeptide(L)' 'GIRNERGNVVGLMPHPEHAVEQLTGPTTDGLPFFTSILTSLVNA' A
#
# COMPACT_ATOMS: atom_id res chain seq x y z
N GLY A 1 -4.53 6.94 6.32
CA GLY A 1 -3.75 6.19 7.33
C GLY A 1 -3.06 7.14 8.28
N ILE A 2 -2.47 6.62 9.35
CA ILE A 2 -1.63 7.36 10.30
C ILE A 2 -0.21 6.79 10.19
N ARG A 3 0.83 7.63 10.32
CA ARG A 3 2.23 7.18 10.36
C ARG A 3 2.87 7.52 11.71
N ASN A 4 3.88 6.76 12.11
CA ASN A 4 4.72 7.14 13.25
C ASN A 4 5.57 8.39 12.92
N GLU A 5 6.16 9.03 13.94
CA GLU A 5 6.96 10.26 13.78
C GLU A 5 8.14 10.07 12.82
N ARG A 6 8.80 8.91 12.87
CA ARG A 6 9.90 8.54 11.96
C ARG A 6 9.44 8.29 10.52
N GLY A 7 8.13 8.18 10.28
CA GLY A 7 7.54 8.02 8.96
C GLY A 7 7.75 6.66 8.29
N ASN A 8 8.19 5.64 9.03
CA ASN A 8 8.52 4.31 8.49
C ASN A 8 7.56 3.20 8.93
N VAL A 9 6.55 3.51 9.72
CA VAL A 9 5.45 2.59 10.09
C VAL A 9 4.14 3.29 9.82
N VAL A 10 3.24 2.62 9.10
CA VAL A 10 1.91 3.14 8.76
C VAL A 10 0.80 2.22 9.26
N GLY A 11 -0.22 2.81 9.86
CA GLY A 11 -1.48 2.15 10.20
C GLY A 11 -2.56 2.52 9.19
N LEU A 12 -3.24 1.50 8.66
CA LEU A 12 -4.34 1.62 7.72
C LEU A 12 -5.55 0.85 8.25
N MET A 13 -6.73 1.48 8.14
CA MET A 13 -8.03 0.84 8.34
C MET A 13 -8.61 0.26 7.03
N PRO A 14 -8.51 0.91 5.85
CA PRO A 14 -8.85 0.20 4.62
C PRO A 14 -7.88 -0.97 4.45
N HIS A 15 -8.35 -2.03 3.78
CA HIS A 15 -7.58 -3.25 3.47
C HIS A 15 -7.12 -3.17 2.00
N PRO A 16 -6.11 -2.34 1.65
CA PRO A 16 -5.64 -2.22 0.26
C PRO A 16 -5.14 -3.55 -0.30
N GLU A 17 -4.72 -4.48 0.56
CA GLU A 17 -4.33 -5.84 0.21
C GLU A 17 -5.47 -6.64 -0.45
N HIS A 18 -6.73 -6.31 -0.17
CA HIS A 18 -7.88 -6.94 -0.82
C HIS A 18 -8.21 -6.34 -2.18
N ALA A 19 -7.55 -5.25 -2.58
CA ALA A 19 -7.81 -4.54 -3.84
C ALA A 19 -6.55 -4.46 -4.72
N VAL A 20 -5.77 -5.54 -4.78
CA VAL A 20 -4.52 -5.61 -5.60
C VAL A 20 -4.68 -6.38 -6.90
N GLU A 21 -5.74 -7.19 -7.04
CA GLU A 21 -5.94 -8.08 -8.17
C GLU A 21 -7.44 -8.24 -8.49
N GLN A 22 -7.78 -8.33 -9.79
CA GLN A 22 -9.16 -8.46 -10.27
C GLN A 22 -9.82 -9.81 -9.96
N LEU A 23 -9.02 -10.88 -9.83
CA LEU A 23 -9.54 -12.23 -9.56
C LEU A 23 -9.99 -12.40 -8.09
N THR A 24 -9.26 -11.78 -7.17
CA THR A 24 -9.41 -11.98 -5.72
C THR A 24 -10.00 -10.76 -4.99
N GLY A 25 -10.04 -9.61 -5.65
CA GLY A 25 -10.48 -8.34 -5.09
C GLY A 25 -11.55 -7.64 -5.94
N PRO A 26 -12.27 -6.66 -5.35
CA PRO A 26 -13.28 -5.90 -6.07
C PRO A 26 -12.68 -4.91 -7.07
N THR A 27 -11.45 -4.43 -6.83
CA THR A 27 -10.72 -3.49 -7.70
C THR A 27 -9.22 -3.74 -7.61
N THR A 28 -8.43 -2.97 -8.37
CA THR A 28 -6.95 -2.94 -8.29
C THR A 28 -6.41 -1.64 -7.66
N ASP A 29 -7.27 -0.88 -6.96
CA ASP A 29 -6.92 0.45 -6.45
C ASP A 29 -5.95 0.42 -5.26
N GLY A 30 -5.78 -0.75 -4.63
CA GLY A 30 -4.78 -0.99 -3.60
C GLY A 30 -3.38 -1.27 -4.15
N LEU A 31 -3.25 -1.65 -5.42
CA LEU A 31 -1.96 -1.96 -6.04
C LEU A 31 -0.94 -0.80 -5.99
N PRO A 32 -1.33 0.47 -6.32
CA PRO A 32 -0.42 1.61 -6.23
C PRO A 32 0.20 1.84 -4.85
N PHE A 33 -0.47 1.42 -3.77
CA PHE A 33 0.07 1.54 -2.42
C PHE A 33 1.36 0.72 -2.26
N PHE A 34 1.33 -0.55 -2.65
CA PHE A 34 2.49 -1.44 -2.50
C PHE A 34 3.59 -1.16 -3.52
N THR A 35 3.24 -0.79 -4.76
CA THR A 35 4.23 -0.43 -5.77
C THR A 35 4.99 0.84 -5.39
N SER A 36 4.33 1.81 -4.74
CA SER A 36 5.01 3.02 -4.24
C SER A 36 6.12 2.72 -3.23
N ILE A 37 5.94 1.69 -2.39
CA ILE A 37 6.97 1.24 -1.43
C ILE A 37 8.18 0.68 -2.19
N LEU A 38 7.94 -0.18 -3.18
CA LEU A 38 9.02 -0.74 -4.00
C LEU A 38 9.77 0.36 -4.77
N THR A 39 9.05 1.29 -5.40
CA THR A 39 9.66 2.45 -6.07
C THR A 39 10.50 3.27 -5.11
N SER A 40 10.01 3.52 -3.89
CA SER A 40 10.78 4.27 -2.89
C SER A 40 12.02 3.53 -2.40
N LEU A 41 11.99 2.19 -2.28
CA LEU A 41 13.11 1.40 -1.75
C LEU A 41 14.17 1.10 -2.81
N VAL A 42 13.75 0.87 -4.06
CA VAL A 42 14.68 0.56 -5.17
C VAL A 42 15.40 1.82 -5.67
N ASN A 43 14.76 2.99 -5.55
CA ASN A 43 15.34 4.26 -5.96
C ASN A 43 16.03 5.02 -4.81
N ALA A 44 16.17 4.41 -3.64
CA ALA A 44 16.80 5.02 -2.46
C ALA A 44 18.34 4.94 -2.47
#